data_AF-R7MVA3-F1
#
_entry.id   AF-R7MVA3-F1
#
_cell.length_a   1.000
_cell.length_b   1.000
_cell.length_c   1.000
_cell.angle_alpha   90.00
_cell.angle_beta   90.00
_cell.angle_gamma   90.00
#
_symmetry.space_group_name_H-M   'P 1'
#
loop_
_entity.id
_entity.type
_entity.pdbx_description
1 polymer ?
#
loop_
_entity_poly.entity_id
_entity_poly.type
_entity_poly.pdbx_seq_one_letter_code
_entity_poly.pdbx_strand_id
1 'polypeptide(L)'
;MHFPIWIKITCSDFFEGGLTFAESLDICRRLQQSGIDAIEVSGNIHGKAQQEIGLEWDGHVIRDGGYFLDYAKDIANAVRVPVYVTGGFKDPRQMETALKTSKLAGIGLSRPLLSEPDLVHRWNQGKLQPARCVHCSKCRTPEGNYCTVFAARDAKKGANK
;
A
#
# COMPACT_ATOMS: atom_id res chain seq x y z
N MET A 1 19.49 -23.38 5.94
CA MET A 1 18.23 -22.91 5.32
C MET A 1 17.90 -21.56 5.93
N HIS A 2 17.65 -20.54 5.12
CA HIS A 2 17.27 -19.21 5.59
C HIS A 2 15.75 -19.07 5.49
N PHE A 3 15.10 -18.58 6.55
CA PHE A 3 13.65 -18.39 6.61
C PHE A 3 13.34 -16.88 6.62
N PRO A 4 12.76 -16.32 5.54
CA PRO A 4 12.54 -14.88 5.46
C PRO A 4 11.52 -14.37 6.48
N ILE A 5 11.90 -13.34 7.25
CA ILE A 5 11.05 -12.65 8.22
C ILE A 5 10.78 -11.23 7.73
N TRP A 6 9.53 -10.98 7.36
CA TRP A 6 9.06 -9.67 6.94
C TRP A 6 8.22 -9.05 8.05
N ILE A 7 8.35 -7.74 8.22
CA ILE A 7 7.48 -7.00 9.14
C ILE A 7 6.66 -5.97 8.39
N LYS A 8 5.37 -5.90 8.71
CA LYS A 8 4.51 -4.83 8.25
C LYS A 8 4.29 -3.83 9.38
N ILE A 9 4.60 -2.57 9.13
CA ILE A 9 4.58 -1.51 10.14
C ILE A 9 3.73 -0.32 9.68
N THR A 10 3.09 0.33 10.64
CA THR A 10 2.39 1.60 10.45
C THR A 10 3.42 2.74 10.46
N CYS A 11 3.39 3.64 9.49
CA CYS A 11 4.32 4.79 9.44
C CYS A 11 3.93 5.89 10.41
N SER A 12 2.64 6.09 10.63
CA SER A 12 2.09 7.04 11.59
C SER A 12 0.61 6.70 11.82
N ASP A 13 0.11 7.06 13.00
CA ASP A 13 -1.27 6.85 13.41
C ASP A 13 -2.21 7.95 12.91
N PHE A 14 -1.68 9.10 12.51
CA PHE A 14 -2.45 10.24 11.98
C PHE A 14 -3.51 10.77 12.97
N PHE A 15 -3.19 10.77 14.26
CA PHE A 15 -3.93 11.49 15.30
C PHE A 15 -3.01 11.86 16.46
N GLU A 16 -3.39 12.89 17.22
CA GLU A 16 -2.62 13.36 18.36
C GLU A 16 -2.51 12.29 19.47
N GLY A 17 -1.30 12.05 19.96
CA GLY A 17 -1.02 11.01 20.95
C GLY A 17 -0.93 9.59 20.39
N GLY A 18 -1.07 9.41 19.07
CA GLY A 18 -0.78 8.15 18.38
C GLY A 18 0.70 7.97 18.07
N LEU A 19 1.05 6.81 17.49
CA LEU A 19 2.38 6.51 16.98
C LEU A 19 2.82 7.56 15.94
N THR A 20 3.94 8.21 16.19
CA THR A 20 4.54 9.20 15.26
C THR A 20 5.43 8.53 14.23
N PHE A 21 5.72 9.26 13.14
CA PHE A 21 6.73 8.79 12.19
C PHE A 21 8.13 8.66 12.78
N ALA A 22 8.53 9.56 13.69
CA ALA A 22 9.83 9.50 14.33
C ALA A 22 10.03 8.19 15.11
N GLU A 23 9.01 7.76 15.84
CA GLU A 23 9.00 6.49 16.56
C GLU A 23 9.00 5.30 15.60
N SER A 24 8.17 5.34 14.55
CA SER A 24 8.12 4.29 13.53
C SER A 24 9.47 4.10 12.83
N LEU A 25 10.18 5.20 12.54
CA LEU A 25 11.51 5.18 11.95
C LEU A 25 12.55 4.60 12.90
N ASP A 26 12.49 4.91 14.19
CA ASP A 26 13.35 4.30 15.21
C ASP A 26 13.10 2.79 15.33
N ILE A 27 11.83 2.36 15.34
CA ILE A 27 11.44 0.95 15.34
C ILE A 27 12.00 0.24 14.11
N CYS A 28 11.88 0.81 12.91
CA CYS A 28 12.46 0.24 11.69
C CYS A 28 13.98 0.04 11.80
N ARG A 29 14.69 0.99 12.41
CA ARG A 29 16.15 0.89 12.63
C ARG A 29 16.51 -0.22 13.62
N ARG A 30 15.75 -0.40 14.68
CA ARG A 30 15.96 -1.48 15.67
C ARG A 30 15.62 -2.86 15.11
N LEU A 31 14.56 -2.94 14.31
CA LEU A 31 14.15 -4.21 13.70
C LEU A 31 15.19 -4.72 12.70
N GLN A 32 15.77 -3.86 11.85
CA GLN A 32 16.87 -4.30 10.96
C GLN A 32 18.09 -4.80 11.77
N GLN A 33 18.39 -4.20 12.92
CA GLN A 33 19.49 -4.66 13.79
C GLN A 33 19.20 -6.05 14.39
N SER A 34 17.92 -6.41 14.49
CA SER A 34 17.46 -7.72 14.96
C SER A 34 17.43 -8.79 13.86
N GLY A 35 17.78 -8.43 12.61
CA GLY A 35 17.93 -9.37 11.50
C GLY A 35 16.67 -9.70 10.71
N ILE A 36 15.69 -8.78 10.64
CA ILE A 36 14.56 -8.92 9.70
C ILE A 36 15.04 -8.82 8.24
N ASP A 37 14.29 -9.39 7.31
CA ASP A 37 14.66 -9.46 5.89
C ASP A 37 14.01 -8.37 5.05
N ALA A 38 12.87 -7.82 5.47
CA ALA A 38 12.22 -6.72 4.79
C ALA A 38 11.20 -5.99 5.67
N ILE A 39 10.88 -4.76 5.28
CA ILE A 39 9.86 -3.91 5.91
C ILE A 39 8.79 -3.59 4.87
N GLU A 40 7.52 -3.80 5.21
CA GLU A 40 6.37 -3.28 4.47
C GLU A 40 5.74 -2.12 5.25
N VAL A 41 5.74 -0.93 4.67
CA VAL A 41 5.17 0.28 5.25
C VAL A 41 3.69 0.41 4.89
N SER A 42 2.87 0.71 5.89
CA SER A 42 1.45 1.05 5.79
C SER A 42 1.12 2.22 6.71
N GLY A 43 -0.14 2.54 6.97
CA GLY A 43 -0.54 3.68 7.80
C GLY A 43 -1.97 3.57 8.31
N ASN A 44 -2.28 4.23 9.42
CA ASN A 44 -3.51 4.01 10.19
C ASN A 44 -4.74 4.82 9.72
N ILE A 45 -5.01 4.81 8.41
CA ILE A 45 -6.08 5.66 7.84
C ILE A 45 -7.50 5.06 7.94
N HIS A 46 -7.69 3.88 8.56
CA HIS A 46 -8.99 3.22 8.82
C HIS A 46 -10.05 3.26 7.70
N GLY A 47 -9.62 3.18 6.44
CA GLY A 47 -10.54 3.27 5.29
C GLY A 47 -11.06 4.68 4.98
N LYS A 48 -10.62 5.70 5.73
CA LYS A 48 -10.90 7.12 5.56
C LYS A 48 -9.88 7.85 4.66
N ALA A 49 -9.14 7.09 3.86
CA ALA A 49 -8.08 7.62 3.00
C ALA A 49 -8.51 8.85 2.18
N GLN A 50 -9.74 8.87 1.68
CA GLN A 50 -10.26 9.97 0.86
C GLN A 50 -10.42 11.27 1.65
N GLN A 51 -10.73 11.20 2.95
CA GLN A 51 -10.82 12.38 3.82
C GLN A 51 -9.42 12.90 4.23
N GLU A 52 -8.43 12.00 4.29
CA GLU A 52 -7.08 12.33 4.74
C GLU A 52 -6.18 12.89 3.62
N ILE A 53 -6.52 12.68 2.34
CA ILE A 53 -5.70 13.17 1.21
C ILE A 53 -5.52 14.68 1.31
N GLY A 54 -4.26 15.12 1.22
CA GLY A 54 -3.88 16.53 1.33
C GLY A 54 -3.59 17.01 2.74
N LEU A 55 -3.94 16.23 3.78
CA LEU A 55 -3.53 16.53 5.15
C LEU A 55 -2.05 16.22 5.35
N GLU A 56 -1.41 17.03 6.18
CA GLU A 56 0.00 16.88 6.55
C GLU A 56 0.10 16.29 7.95
N TRP A 57 0.92 15.24 8.07
CA TRP A 57 1.26 14.57 9.33
C TRP A 57 2.76 14.33 9.34
N ASP A 58 3.41 14.56 10.48
CA ASP A 58 4.86 14.32 10.63
C ASP A 58 5.73 14.91 9.49
N GLY A 59 5.33 16.04 8.90
CA GLY A 59 6.02 16.68 7.78
C GLY A 59 5.78 16.05 6.39
N HIS A 60 4.80 15.16 6.26
CA HIS A 60 4.45 14.49 5.01
C HIS A 60 2.96 14.63 4.69
N VAL A 61 2.67 14.91 3.42
CA VAL A 61 1.30 15.00 2.90
C VAL A 61 0.79 13.62 2.48
N ILE A 62 -0.43 13.27 2.90
CA ILE A 62 -1.12 12.06 2.43
C ILE A 62 -1.51 12.24 0.96
N ARG A 63 -0.91 11.43 0.07
CA ARG A 63 -1.03 11.58 -1.40
C ARG A 63 -2.24 10.87 -1.99
N ASP A 64 -2.82 11.36 -3.08
CA ASP A 64 -3.74 10.54 -3.88
C ASP A 64 -2.97 9.50 -4.71
N GLY A 65 -3.15 8.22 -4.37
CA GLY A 65 -2.36 7.12 -4.89
C GLY A 65 -0.96 7.10 -4.30
N GLY A 66 -0.67 6.13 -3.43
CA GLY A 66 0.58 6.11 -2.67
C GLY A 66 0.52 6.95 -1.39
N TYR A 67 -0.50 6.73 -0.56
CA TYR A 67 -0.78 7.50 0.67
C TYR A 67 0.46 7.73 1.53
N PHE A 68 1.30 6.70 1.66
CA PHE A 68 2.45 6.65 2.57
C PHE A 68 3.79 6.65 1.84
N LEU A 69 3.80 7.05 0.56
CA LEU A 69 4.97 6.92 -0.29
C LEU A 69 6.17 7.68 0.27
N ASP A 70 5.99 8.91 0.78
CA ASP A 70 7.10 9.73 1.23
C ASP A 70 7.67 9.24 2.58
N TYR A 71 6.82 8.78 3.51
CA TYR A 71 7.24 8.06 4.71
C TYR A 71 8.10 6.81 4.37
N ALA A 72 7.65 6.02 3.39
CA ALA A 72 8.35 4.81 3.01
C ALA A 72 9.70 5.10 2.33
N LYS A 73 9.82 6.20 1.57
CA LYS A 73 11.10 6.66 1.02
C LYS A 73 12.09 6.99 2.12
N ASP A 74 11.64 7.69 3.16
CA ASP A 74 12.49 8.10 4.27
C ASP A 74 12.95 6.89 5.10
N ILE A 75 12.07 5.91 5.32
CA ILE A 75 12.46 4.62 5.91
C ILE A 75 13.48 3.92 5.01
N ALA A 76 13.23 3.82 3.70
CA ALA A 76 14.16 3.18 2.74
C ALA A 76 15.53 3.86 2.68
N ASN A 77 15.60 5.17 2.98
CA ASN A 77 16.87 5.89 3.10
C ASN A 77 17.60 5.61 4.42
N ALA A 78 16.88 5.26 5.48
CA ALA A 78 17.41 5.08 6.83
C ALA A 78 17.78 3.63 7.19
N VAL A 79 17.37 2.64 6.40
CA VAL A 79 17.62 1.21 6.65
C VAL A 79 18.34 0.54 5.47
N ARG A 80 18.93 -0.64 5.72
CA ARG A 80 19.61 -1.43 4.69
C ARG A 80 18.76 -2.55 4.10
N VAL A 81 17.74 -3.00 4.83
CA VAL A 81 16.81 -4.03 4.38
C VAL A 81 15.86 -3.48 3.30
N PRO A 82 15.42 -4.31 2.34
CA PRO A 82 14.38 -3.93 1.38
C PRO A 82 13.14 -3.33 2.04
N VAL A 83 12.65 -2.22 1.48
CA VAL A 83 11.44 -1.52 1.96
C VAL A 83 10.37 -1.52 0.88
N TYR A 84 9.18 -1.94 1.26
CA TYR A 84 7.97 -1.99 0.45
C TYR A 84 6.94 -1.01 1.01
N VAL A 85 5.98 -0.59 0.19
CA VAL A 85 4.89 0.27 0.64
C VAL A 85 3.54 -0.14 0.07
N THR A 86 2.53 -0.17 0.94
CA THR A 86 1.13 -0.43 0.57
C THR A 86 0.27 0.75 0.99
N GLY A 87 -0.40 1.39 0.02
CA GLY A 87 -1.32 2.49 0.32
C GLY A 87 -1.91 3.16 -0.92
N GLY A 88 -3.08 2.70 -1.38
CA GLY A 88 -3.86 3.42 -2.40
C GLY A 88 -3.33 3.39 -3.83
N PHE A 89 -2.26 2.64 -4.11
CA PHE A 89 -1.74 2.48 -5.46
C PHE A 89 -2.76 1.76 -6.36
N LYS A 90 -3.05 2.36 -7.52
CA LYS A 90 -3.89 1.74 -8.57
C LYS A 90 -3.38 1.99 -9.99
N ASP A 91 -2.48 2.93 -10.20
CA ASP A 91 -1.91 3.27 -11.51
C ASP A 91 -0.49 2.68 -11.61
N PRO A 92 -0.23 1.75 -12.55
CA PRO A 92 1.09 1.13 -12.69
C PRO A 92 2.18 2.14 -13.10
N ARG A 93 1.82 3.24 -13.78
CA ARG A 93 2.78 4.29 -14.18
C ARG A 93 3.25 5.10 -12.98
N GLN A 94 2.33 5.37 -12.04
CA GLN A 94 2.66 5.99 -10.76
C GLN A 94 3.59 5.08 -9.95
N MET A 95 3.29 3.77 -9.91
CA MET A 95 4.12 2.78 -9.21
C MET A 95 5.53 2.71 -9.80
N GLU A 96 5.64 2.64 -11.12
CA GLU A 96 6.91 2.63 -11.85
C GLU A 96 7.74 3.89 -11.54
N THR A 97 7.10 5.05 -11.52
CA THR A 97 7.76 6.32 -11.19
C THR A 97 8.26 6.31 -9.75
N ALA A 98 7.44 5.86 -8.81
CA ALA A 98 7.81 5.75 -7.41
C ALA A 98 9.03 4.83 -7.20
N LEU A 99 9.07 3.66 -7.86
CA LEU A 99 10.20 2.73 -7.78
C LEU A 99 11.46 3.31 -8.41
N LYS A 100 11.36 3.97 -9.57
CA LYS A 100 12.51 4.59 -10.25
C LYS A 100 13.13 5.77 -9.50
N THR A 101 12.32 6.47 -8.70
CA THR A 101 12.72 7.72 -8.02
C THR A 101 12.99 7.52 -6.53
N SER A 102 13.08 6.28 -6.05
CA SER A 102 13.32 5.97 -4.64
C SER A 102 14.15 4.71 -4.46
N LYS A 103 14.48 4.40 -3.20
CA LYS A 103 15.12 3.13 -2.80
C LYS A 103 14.13 2.03 -2.44
N LEU A 104 12.85 2.20 -2.79
CA LEU A 104 11.83 1.19 -2.51
C LEU A 104 12.10 -0.07 -3.33
N ALA A 105 12.01 -1.22 -2.67
CA ALA A 105 12.16 -2.53 -3.29
C ALA A 105 10.86 -3.02 -3.96
N GLY A 106 9.72 -2.44 -3.59
CA GLY A 106 8.46 -2.79 -4.23
C GLY A 106 7.24 -2.05 -3.67
N ILE A 107 6.10 -2.31 -4.30
CA ILE A 107 4.80 -1.73 -3.95
C ILE A 107 3.81 -2.86 -3.74
N GLY A 108 3.09 -2.82 -2.63
CA GLY A 108 2.04 -3.78 -2.33
C GLY A 108 0.67 -3.32 -2.83
N LEU A 109 -0.14 -4.29 -3.26
CA LEU A 109 -1.49 -4.09 -3.76
C LEU A 109 -2.48 -4.97 -2.98
N SER A 110 -3.66 -4.42 -2.72
CA SER A 110 -4.73 -5.13 -2.02
C SER A 110 -6.08 -4.91 -2.72
N ARG A 111 -6.79 -3.82 -2.42
CA ARG A 111 -8.10 -3.51 -3.01
C ARG A 111 -8.15 -3.52 -4.55
N PRO A 112 -7.12 -3.08 -5.29
CA PRO A 112 -7.04 -3.27 -6.73
C PRO A 112 -7.21 -4.73 -7.17
N LEU A 113 -6.57 -5.68 -6.49
CA LEU A 113 -6.63 -7.11 -6.80
C LEU A 113 -7.99 -7.73 -6.46
N LEU A 114 -8.67 -7.24 -5.41
CA LEU A 114 -10.07 -7.62 -5.13
C LEU A 114 -11.00 -7.18 -6.26
N SER A 115 -10.72 -6.03 -6.86
CA SER A 115 -11.48 -5.57 -8.01
C SER A 115 -11.02 -6.26 -9.28
N GLU A 116 -9.75 -6.53 -9.54
CA GLU A 116 -9.30 -7.16 -10.79
C GLU A 116 -8.32 -8.28 -10.44
N PRO A 117 -8.79 -9.54 -10.30
CA PRO A 117 -7.91 -10.64 -9.94
C PRO A 117 -6.79 -10.90 -10.98
N ASP A 118 -7.02 -10.55 -12.24
CA ASP A 118 -6.07 -10.68 -13.35
C ASP A 118 -5.23 -9.41 -13.59
N LEU A 119 -5.29 -8.42 -12.69
CA LEU A 119 -4.67 -7.10 -12.86
C LEU A 119 -3.18 -7.16 -13.21
N VAL A 120 -2.42 -8.00 -12.50
CA VAL A 120 -0.97 -8.13 -12.72
C VAL A 120 -0.68 -8.66 -14.12
N HIS A 121 -1.44 -9.69 -14.55
CA HIS A 121 -1.31 -10.24 -15.90
C HIS A 121 -1.68 -9.19 -16.96
N ARG A 122 -2.77 -8.44 -16.74
CA ARG A 122 -3.21 -7.35 -17.63
C ARG A 122 -2.12 -6.29 -17.80
N TRP A 123 -1.49 -5.84 -16.72
CA TRP A 123 -0.39 -4.88 -16.79
C TRP A 123 0.85 -5.46 -17.48
N ASN A 124 1.17 -6.73 -17.23
CA ASN A 124 2.29 -7.41 -17.90
C ASN A 124 2.10 -7.53 -19.42
N GLN A 125 0.87 -7.49 -19.92
CA GLN A 125 0.54 -7.43 -21.35
C GLN A 125 0.60 -6.00 -21.94
N GLY A 126 1.07 -5.00 -21.19
CA GLY A 126 1.14 -3.60 -21.64
C GLY A 126 -0.19 -2.84 -21.59
N LYS A 127 -1.27 -3.43 -21.05
CA LYS A 127 -2.56 -2.76 -20.86
C LYS A 127 -2.53 -1.94 -19.57
N LEU A 128 -1.81 -0.81 -19.59
CA LEU A 128 -1.42 -0.03 -18.40
C LEU A 128 -2.49 0.94 -17.86
N GLN A 129 -3.78 0.70 -18.12
CA GLN A 129 -4.84 1.50 -17.52
C GLN A 129 -4.86 1.29 -16.00
N PRO A 130 -5.14 2.33 -15.19
CA PRO A 130 -5.32 2.18 -13.75
C PRO A 130 -6.32 1.08 -13.40
N ALA A 131 -6.14 0.43 -12.27
CA ALA A 131 -7.11 -0.52 -11.75
C ALA A 131 -8.45 0.19 -11.47
N ARG A 132 -9.54 -0.52 -11.66
CA ARG A 132 -10.92 -0.03 -11.52
C ARG A 132 -11.33 0.26 -10.08
N CYS A 133 -10.49 -0.09 -9.09
CA CYS A 133 -10.78 0.19 -7.69
C CYS A 133 -11.07 1.69 -7.48
N VAL A 134 -12.25 1.97 -6.90
CA VAL A 134 -12.73 3.33 -6.64
C VAL A 134 -12.45 3.82 -5.22
N HIS A 135 -11.62 3.08 -4.46
CA HIS A 135 -11.25 3.42 -3.08
C HIS A 135 -12.42 3.65 -2.09
N CYS A 136 -13.59 3.04 -2.33
CA CYS A 136 -14.77 3.21 -1.48
C CYS A 136 -14.69 2.60 -0.08
N SER A 137 -13.65 1.79 0.20
CA SER A 137 -13.44 1.07 1.47
C SER A 137 -14.55 0.09 1.91
N LYS A 138 -15.50 -0.24 1.04
CA LYS A 138 -16.61 -1.18 1.29
C LYS A 138 -16.25 -2.66 1.05
N CYS A 139 -14.96 -3.01 1.01
CA CYS A 139 -14.51 -4.36 0.62
C CYS A 139 -14.44 -5.37 1.77
N ARG A 140 -14.50 -4.90 3.02
CA ARG A 140 -14.59 -5.74 4.21
C ARG A 140 -16.05 -5.89 4.58
N THR A 141 -16.57 -7.11 4.48
CA THR A 141 -17.98 -7.45 4.76
C THR A 141 -18.06 -8.58 5.78
N PRO A 142 -19.22 -8.81 6.42
CA PRO A 142 -19.42 -9.98 7.28
C PRO A 142 -19.16 -11.32 6.57
N GLU A 143 -19.41 -11.38 5.26
CA GLU A 143 -19.28 -12.60 4.43
C GLU A 143 -17.85 -12.81 3.90
N GLY A 144 -16.96 -11.84 4.11
CA GLY A 144 -15.55 -11.92 3.71
C GLY A 144 -15.02 -10.65 3.05
N ASN A 145 -13.82 -10.75 2.47
CA ASN A 145 -13.16 -9.64 1.80
C ASN A 145 -13.28 -9.77 0.28
N TYR A 146 -14.11 -8.94 -0.34
CA TYR A 146 -14.30 -8.92 -1.79
C TYR A 146 -14.69 -7.53 -2.28
N CYS A 147 -14.62 -7.30 -3.59
CA CYS A 147 -15.04 -6.02 -4.16
C CYS A 147 -16.57 -5.91 -4.26
N THR A 148 -17.20 -5.19 -3.34
CA THR A 148 -18.66 -4.98 -3.33
C THR A 148 -19.19 -4.16 -4.51
N VAL A 149 -18.33 -3.38 -5.18
CA VAL A 149 -18.72 -2.54 -6.32
C VAL A 149 -18.79 -3.33 -7.62
N PHE A 150 -17.86 -4.27 -7.83
CA PHE A 150 -17.71 -4.94 -9.12
C PHE A 150 -17.93 -6.46 -9.09
N ALA A 151 -17.96 -7.11 -7.92
CA ALA A 151 -18.17 -8.56 -7.83
C ALA A 151 -19.48 -9.02 -8.49
N ALA A 152 -20.60 -8.34 -8.23
CA ALA A 152 -21.90 -8.69 -8.82
C ALA A 152 -21.93 -8.51 -10.35
N ARG A 153 -21.23 -7.48 -10.86
CA ARG A 153 -21.13 -7.22 -12.30
C ARG A 153 -20.31 -8.30 -13.01
N ASP A 154 -19.28 -8.81 -12.35
CA ASP A 154 -18.41 -9.84 -12.90
C ASP A 154 -19.04 -11.23 -12.83
N ALA A 155 -19.77 -11.56 -11.76
CA ALA A 155 -20.56 -12.79 -11.67
C ALA A 155 -21.56 -12.91 -12.83
N LYS A 156 -22.24 -11.81 -13.19
CA LYS A 156 -23.15 -11.77 -14.35
C LYS A 156 -22.44 -11.93 -15.70
N LYS A 157 -21.18 -11.46 -15.81
CA LYS A 157 -20.38 -11.63 -17.05
C LYS A 157 -19.84 -13.06 -17.21
N GLY A 158 -19.50 -13.72 -16.11
CA GLY A 158 -19.07 -15.12 -16.11
C GLY A 158 -20.20 -16.10 -16.42
N ALA A 159 -21.44 -15.78 -16.03
CA ALA A 159 -22.61 -16.61 -16.33
C ALA A 159 -23.12 -16.51 -17.79
N ASN A 160 -22.65 -15.50 -18.55
CA ASN A 160 -23.02 -15.26 -19.96
C ASN A 160 -21.89 -15.64 -20.94
N LYS A 161 -20.86 -16.35 -20.47
CA LYS A 161 -19.81 -16.96 -21.28
C LYS A 161 -19.96 -18.48 -21.23
#